data_AF-A0A6N7G6F2-F1
#
_entry.id   AF-A0A6N7G6F2-F1
#
_cell.length_a   1.000
_cell.length_b   1.000
_cell.length_c   1.000
_cell.angle_alpha   90.00
_cell.angle_beta   90.00
_cell.angle_gamma   90.00
#
_symmetry.space_group_name_H-M   'P 1'
#
loop_
_entity.id
_entity.type
_entity.pdbx_description
1 polymer ?
#
loop_
_entity_poly.entity_id
_entity_poly.type
_entity_poly.pdbx_seq_one_letter_code
_entity_poly.pdbx_strand_id
1 'polypeptide(L)'
;MSLFTVEEARAELHQLRPVIDEVVTLRADAAELAVATSPGGSPSDLGGLPELKANQARLDELITLIQESGVEIKGFAPLLLDFPSELDGEDVLLCWLEGEDGIDWYHRRDLGFAGRRRLPE
;
A
#
# COMPACT_ATOMS: atom_id res chain seq x y z
N MET A 1 14.53 -5.88 -11.45
CA MET A 1 14.11 -5.62 -10.06
C MET A 1 15.21 -6.12 -9.16
N SER A 2 15.74 -5.25 -8.31
CA SER A 2 16.63 -5.65 -7.21
C SER A 2 15.80 -6.31 -6.11
N LEU A 3 16.36 -7.32 -5.46
CA LEU A 3 15.78 -7.90 -4.26
C LEU A 3 16.13 -7.02 -3.06
N PHE A 4 15.21 -6.93 -2.10
CA PHE A 4 15.43 -6.30 -0.81
C PHE A 4 16.00 -7.30 0.17
N THR A 5 16.87 -6.85 1.07
CA THR A 5 17.06 -7.50 2.37
C THR A 5 15.93 -7.10 3.34
N VAL A 6 15.84 -7.79 4.48
CA VAL A 6 14.86 -7.43 5.53
C VAL A 6 15.13 -6.02 6.06
N GLU A 7 16.39 -5.65 6.25
CA GLU A 7 16.79 -4.31 6.70
C GLU A 7 16.44 -3.24 5.66
N GLU A 8 16.71 -3.50 4.38
CA GLU A 8 16.37 -2.57 3.30
C GLU A 8 14.86 -2.40 3.17
N ALA A 9 14.08 -3.49 3.22
CA ALA A 9 12.63 -3.42 3.15
C ALA A 9 12.04 -2.63 4.33
N ARG A 10 12.58 -2.81 5.56
CA ARG A 10 12.16 -2.03 6.73
C ARG A 10 12.51 -0.55 6.60
N ALA A 11 13.70 -0.24 6.09
CA ALA A 11 14.12 1.14 5.84
C ALA A 11 13.26 1.80 4.74
N GLU A 12 12.91 1.06 3.69
CA GLU A 12 12.04 1.51 2.62
C GLU A 12 10.61 1.75 3.13
N LEU A 13 10.04 0.82 3.90
CA LEU A 13 8.73 1.01 4.53
C LEU A 13 8.70 2.25 5.42
N HIS A 14 9.77 2.51 6.18
CA HIS A 14 9.89 3.72 7.00
C HIS A 14 9.90 5.00 6.14
N GLN A 15 10.60 4.99 5.01
CA GLN A 15 10.63 6.11 4.07
C GLN A 15 9.27 6.32 3.39
N LEU A 16 8.57 5.24 3.05
CA LEU A 16 7.25 5.27 2.42
C LEU A 16 6.12 5.60 3.40
N ARG A 17 6.34 5.58 4.73
CA ARG A 17 5.26 5.78 5.71
C ARG A 17 4.45 7.07 5.48
N PRO A 18 5.05 8.26 5.25
CA PRO A 18 4.27 9.47 4.98
C PRO A 18 3.42 9.37 3.71
N VAL A 19 3.92 8.67 2.68
CA VAL A 19 3.23 8.44 1.40
C VAL A 19 2.05 7.50 1.63
N ILE A 20 2.26 6.40 2.37
CA ILE A 20 1.23 5.43 2.73
C ILE A 20 0.10 6.11 3.54
N ASP A 21 0.46 6.93 4.53
CA ASP A 21 -0.52 7.65 5.37
C ASP A 21 -1.36 8.63 4.52
N GLU A 22 -0.74 9.31 3.56
CA GLU A 22 -1.43 10.18 2.60
C GLU A 22 -2.39 9.36 1.70
N VAL A 23 -1.94 8.20 1.18
CA VAL A 23 -2.80 7.30 0.40
C VAL A 23 -4.02 6.86 1.20
N VAL A 24 -3.82 6.44 2.46
CA VAL A 24 -4.92 5.99 3.33
C VAL A 24 -5.94 7.10 3.56
N THR A 25 -5.47 8.32 3.82
CA THR A 25 -6.31 9.51 4.03
C THR A 25 -7.09 9.85 2.76
N LEU A 26 -6.40 10.04 1.63
CA LEU A 26 -7.04 10.42 0.37
C LEU A 26 -8.00 9.35 -0.16
N ARG A 27 -7.71 8.07 0.09
CA ARG A 27 -8.61 6.97 -0.25
C ARG A 27 -9.91 7.03 0.55
N ALA A 28 -9.85 7.38 1.83
CA ALA A 28 -11.04 7.56 2.65
C ALA A 28 -11.87 8.77 2.17
N ASP A 29 -11.23 9.91 1.96
CA ASP A 29 -11.88 11.13 1.45
C ASP A 29 -12.51 10.91 0.07
N ALA A 30 -11.79 10.23 -0.84
CA ALA A 30 -12.30 9.89 -2.16
C ALA A 30 -13.51 8.94 -2.10
N ALA A 31 -13.53 7.99 -1.16
CA ALA A 31 -14.69 7.11 -0.96
C ALA A 31 -15.92 7.90 -0.48
N GLU A 32 -15.75 8.84 0.44
CA GLU A 32 -16.82 9.73 0.89
C GLU A 32 -17.34 10.61 -0.25
N LEU A 33 -16.44 11.28 -0.96
CA LEU A 33 -16.78 12.17 -2.08
C LEU A 33 -17.43 11.40 -3.24
N ALA A 34 -17.05 10.15 -3.48
CA ALA A 34 -17.71 9.29 -4.48
C ALA A 34 -19.18 9.03 -4.12
N VAL A 35 -19.50 8.84 -2.83
CA VAL A 35 -20.89 8.72 -2.37
C VAL A 35 -21.61 10.06 -2.48
N ALA A 36 -21.00 11.16 -2.03
CA ALA A 36 -21.59 12.49 -2.05
C ALA A 36 -21.95 12.98 -3.47
N THR A 37 -21.12 12.61 -4.46
CA THR A 37 -21.29 13.00 -5.87
C THR A 37 -22.18 12.03 -6.66
N SER A 38 -22.60 10.92 -6.05
CA SER A 38 -23.52 9.96 -6.67
C SER A 38 -24.97 10.51 -6.72
N PRO A 39 -25.83 10.02 -7.64
CA PRO A 39 -27.23 10.44 -7.67
C PRO A 39 -27.95 10.17 -6.34
N GLY A 40 -28.43 11.24 -5.68
CA GLY A 40 -29.08 11.14 -4.36
C GLY A 40 -28.10 11.13 -3.17
N GLY A 41 -26.80 11.33 -3.40
CA GLY A 41 -25.80 11.55 -2.37
C GLY A 41 -26.08 12.82 -1.56
N SER A 42 -25.72 12.79 -0.27
CA SER A 42 -25.73 13.99 0.58
C SER A 42 -24.45 14.79 0.35
N PRO A 43 -24.49 16.14 0.40
CA PRO A 43 -23.29 16.95 0.32
C PRO A 43 -22.26 16.57 1.39
N SER A 44 -20.97 16.61 1.03
CA SER A 44 -19.85 16.42 1.96
C SER A 44 -19.16 17.76 2.20
N ASP A 45 -18.65 17.94 3.42
CA ASP A 45 -17.81 19.10 3.77
C ASP A 45 -16.43 19.04 3.08
N LEU A 46 -16.05 17.87 2.54
CA LEU A 46 -14.83 17.68 1.76
C LEU A 46 -14.95 18.21 0.32
N GLY A 47 -16.14 18.64 -0.12
CA GLY A 47 -16.39 19.20 -1.44
C GLY A 47 -17.25 18.31 -2.34
N GLY A 48 -16.92 18.26 -3.64
CA GLY A 48 -17.70 17.54 -4.64
C GLY A 48 -16.84 16.92 -5.74
N LEU A 49 -17.34 16.97 -6.98
CA LEU A 49 -16.67 16.32 -8.12
C LEU A 49 -15.24 16.85 -8.39
N PRO A 50 -14.94 18.16 -8.28
CA PRO A 50 -13.58 18.66 -8.44
C PRO A 50 -12.59 18.05 -7.42
N GLU A 51 -12.96 18.02 -6.15
CA GLU A 51 -12.13 17.48 -5.06
C GLU A 51 -11.95 15.97 -5.21
N LEU A 52 -13.00 15.24 -5.61
CA LEU A 52 -12.89 13.82 -5.93
C LEU A 52 -11.86 13.58 -7.04
N LYS A 53 -11.87 14.40 -8.09
CA LYS A 53 -10.93 14.28 -9.20
C LYS A 53 -9.50 14.65 -8.81
N ALA A 54 -9.34 15.65 -7.94
CA ALA A 54 -8.04 16.00 -7.39
C ALA A 54 -7.47 14.85 -6.53
N ASN A 55 -8.27 14.26 -5.65
CA ASN A 55 -7.86 13.12 -4.82
C ASN A 55 -7.49 11.91 -5.68
N GLN A 56 -8.26 11.62 -6.73
CA GLN A 56 -7.93 10.53 -7.67
C GLN A 56 -6.58 10.74 -8.35
N ALA A 57 -6.33 11.95 -8.89
CA ALA A 57 -5.05 12.25 -9.53
C ALA A 57 -3.88 12.14 -8.53
N ARG A 58 -4.06 12.63 -7.31
CA ARG A 58 -3.03 12.54 -6.27
C ARG A 58 -2.76 11.11 -5.83
N LEU A 59 -3.79 10.27 -5.71
CA LEU A 59 -3.64 8.84 -5.42
C LEU A 59 -2.83 8.15 -6.52
N ASP A 60 -3.08 8.44 -7.80
CA ASP A 60 -2.32 7.86 -8.91
C ASP A 60 -0.82 8.24 -8.86
N GLU A 61 -0.49 9.48 -8.48
CA GLU A 61 0.89 9.93 -8.26
C GLU A 61 1.57 9.16 -7.11
N LEU A 62 0.89 9.03 -5.97
CA LEU A 62 1.43 8.35 -4.79
C LEU A 62 1.63 6.85 -5.03
N ILE A 63 0.69 6.20 -5.72
CA ILE A 63 0.80 4.79 -6.14
C ILE A 63 2.02 4.62 -7.04
N THR A 64 2.22 5.53 -7.99
CA THR A 64 3.39 5.50 -8.89
C THR A 64 4.68 5.61 -8.09
N LEU A 65 4.76 6.54 -7.13
CA LEU A 65 5.93 6.72 -6.27
C LEU A 65 6.27 5.46 -5.46
N ILE A 66 5.26 4.79 -4.89
CA ILE A 66 5.47 3.51 -4.18
C ILE A 66 6.01 2.46 -5.15
N GLN A 67 5.44 2.33 -6.36
CA GLN A 67 5.89 1.34 -7.34
C GLN A 67 7.33 1.59 -7.85
N GLU A 68 7.73 2.86 -8.00
CA GLU A 68 9.07 3.26 -8.43
C GLU A 68 10.16 2.87 -7.40
N SER A 69 9.81 2.71 -6.12
CA SER A 69 10.72 2.19 -5.10
C SER A 69 11.06 0.69 -5.28
N GLY A 70 10.32 -0.03 -6.12
CA GLY A 70 10.45 -1.48 -6.31
C GLY A 70 9.49 -2.32 -5.47
N VAL A 71 8.64 -1.68 -4.66
CA VAL A 71 7.57 -2.33 -3.88
C VAL A 71 6.39 -2.71 -4.79
N GLU A 72 5.88 -3.93 -4.62
CA GLU A 72 4.68 -4.41 -5.31
C GLU A 72 3.42 -4.08 -4.48
N ILE A 73 2.52 -3.27 -5.03
CA ILE A 73 1.18 -3.05 -4.42
C ILE A 73 0.26 -4.20 -4.83
N LYS A 74 -0.18 -5.02 -3.87
CA LYS A 74 -1.07 -6.18 -4.10
C LYS A 74 -2.51 -5.96 -3.64
N GLY A 75 -2.73 -4.95 -2.82
CA GLY A 75 -4.03 -4.56 -2.29
C GLY A 75 -4.08 -3.05 -2.08
N PHE A 76 -5.26 -2.45 -2.28
CA PHE A 76 -5.46 -1.01 -2.17
C PHE A 76 -6.35 -0.60 -0.99
N ALA A 77 -7.22 -1.47 -0.50
CA ALA A 77 -8.09 -1.22 0.65
C ALA A 77 -8.44 -2.56 1.35
N PRO A 78 -7.61 -3.04 2.30
CA PRO A 78 -6.40 -2.40 2.84
C PRO A 78 -5.23 -2.37 1.85
N LEU A 79 -4.26 -1.48 2.10
CA LEU A 79 -2.97 -1.55 1.43
C LEU A 79 -2.26 -2.86 1.80
N LEU A 80 -1.82 -3.58 0.78
CA LEU A 80 -0.95 -4.74 0.92
C LEU A 80 0.26 -4.51 0.04
N LEU A 81 1.43 -4.44 0.67
CA LEU A 81 2.71 -4.15 0.04
C LEU A 81 3.61 -5.37 0.16
N ASP A 82 4.13 -5.83 -0.98
CA ASP A 82 5.09 -6.92 -1.05
C ASP A 82 6.44 -6.38 -1.52
N PHE A 83 7.51 -6.75 -0.80
CA PHE A 83 8.89 -6.41 -1.10
C PHE A 83 9.58 -7.68 -1.62
N PRO A 84 9.96 -7.75 -2.91
CA PRO A 84 10.67 -8.91 -3.45
C PRO A 84 11.97 -9.16 -2.69
N SER A 85 12.20 -10.39 -2.22
CA SER A 85 13.34 -10.75 -1.36
C SER A 85 13.77 -12.20 -1.61
N GLU A 86 14.91 -12.57 -1.05
CA GLU A 86 15.35 -13.96 -0.91
C GLU A 86 15.44 -14.32 0.58
N LEU A 87 15.06 -15.55 0.95
CA LEU A 87 15.27 -16.08 2.30
C LEU A 87 15.77 -17.52 2.19
N ASP A 88 16.94 -17.81 2.75
CA ASP A 88 17.61 -19.12 2.67
C ASP A 88 17.77 -19.68 1.24
N GLY A 89 18.00 -18.81 0.25
CA GLY A 89 18.14 -19.18 -1.16
C GLY A 89 16.83 -19.40 -1.91
N GLU A 90 15.68 -19.11 -1.28
CA GLU A 90 14.35 -19.21 -1.87
C GLU A 90 13.74 -17.83 -2.12
N ASP A 91 13.14 -17.63 -3.29
CA ASP A 91 12.43 -16.40 -3.64
C ASP A 91 11.16 -16.24 -2.78
N VAL A 92 11.08 -15.11 -2.09
CA VAL A 92 9.97 -14.76 -1.21
C VAL A 92 9.51 -13.31 -1.44
N LEU A 93 8.39 -12.96 -0.83
CA LEU A 93 7.88 -11.60 -0.74
C LEU A 93 7.76 -11.27 0.75
N LEU A 94 8.52 -10.29 1.22
CA LEU A 94 8.29 -9.73 2.55
C LEU A 94 7.01 -8.90 2.45
N CYS A 95 6.02 -9.17 3.31
CA CYS A 95 4.73 -8.53 3.17
C CYS A 95 4.44 -7.61 4.35
N TRP A 96 3.79 -6.49 4.05
CA TRP A 96 3.25 -5.56 5.02
C TRP A 96 1.79 -5.28 4.69
N LEU A 97 0.91 -5.49 5.66
CA LEU A 97 -0.50 -5.14 5.59
C LEU A 97 -0.75 -3.83 6.34
N GLU A 98 -1.61 -2.98 5.78
CA GLU A 98 -2.07 -1.76 6.42
C GLU A 98 -2.49 -1.99 7.88
N GLY A 99 -1.90 -1.20 8.79
CA GLY A 99 -2.08 -1.32 10.24
C GLY A 99 -1.01 -2.16 10.95
N GLU A 100 -0.10 -2.83 10.23
CA GLU A 100 1.05 -3.50 10.83
C GLU A 100 2.17 -2.48 11.17
N ASP A 101 2.87 -2.70 12.29
CA ASP A 101 3.93 -1.78 12.76
C ASP A 101 5.18 -1.81 11.87
N GLY A 102 5.47 -2.95 11.24
CA GLY A 102 6.65 -3.14 10.41
C GLY A 102 6.61 -4.43 9.60
N ILE A 103 7.74 -4.74 8.96
CA ILE A 103 7.91 -5.97 8.19
C ILE A 103 8.36 -7.10 9.12
N ASP A 104 7.42 -7.97 9.47
CA ASP A 104 7.61 -9.15 10.31
C ASP A 104 7.17 -10.45 9.63
N TRP A 105 6.58 -10.34 8.45
CA TRP A 105 5.99 -11.46 7.73
C TRP A 105 6.56 -11.56 6.32
N TYR A 106 6.59 -12.78 5.81
CA TYR A 106 6.88 -13.06 4.42
C TYR A 106 5.96 -14.15 3.90
N HIS A 107 5.82 -14.28 2.59
CA HIS A 107 5.22 -15.44 1.97
C HIS A 107 5.98 -15.85 0.70
N ARG A 108 5.84 -17.12 0.33
CA ARG A 108 6.33 -17.60 -0.96
C ARG A 108 5.42 -17.10 -2.08
N ARG A 109 5.99 -16.93 -3.28
CA ARG A 109 5.28 -16.41 -4.45
C ARG A 109 4.16 -17.35 -4.92
N ASP A 110 4.32 -18.66 -4.79
CA ASP A 110 3.35 -19.69 -5.18
C ASP A 110 2.18 -19.85 -4.19
N LEU A 111 2.38 -19.48 -2.93
CA LEU A 111 1.34 -19.56 -1.89
C LEU A 111 0.55 -18.26 -1.73
N GLY A 112 1.15 -17.13 -2.10
CA GLY A 112 0.59 -15.80 -1.91
C GLY A 112 0.40 -15.42 -0.44
N PHE A 113 -0.23 -14.27 -0.20
CA PHE A 113 -0.41 -13.69 1.14
C PHE A 113 -1.08 -14.65 2.15
N ALA A 114 -1.99 -15.52 1.70
CA ALA A 114 -2.64 -16.52 2.55
C ALA A 114 -1.65 -17.52 3.18
N GLY A 115 -0.48 -17.71 2.57
CA GLY A 115 0.61 -18.55 3.06
C GLY A 115 1.63 -17.84 3.94
N ARG A 116 1.32 -16.64 4.48
CA ARG A 116 2.29 -15.84 5.25
C ARG A 116 2.83 -16.57 6.47
N ARG A 117 4.11 -16.35 6.74
CA ARG A 117 4.88 -16.86 7.88
C ARG A 117 5.65 -15.71 8.51
N ARG A 118 5.91 -15.81 9.82
CA ARG A 118 6.78 -14.84 10.48
C ARG A 118 8.21 -15.02 9.98
N LEU A 119 8.93 -13.91 9.87
CA LEU A 119 10.36 -13.94 9.66
C LEU A 119 11.05 -14.68 10.82
N PRO A 120 12.13 -15.42 10.53
CA PRO A 120 13.00 -15.97 11.57
C PRO A 120 13.57 -14.85 12.47
N GLU A 121 13.86 -15.17 13.72
CA GLU A 121 14.61 -14.28 14.63
C GLU A 121 16.08 -14.14 14.24
#